data_AF-A0A6H0SL52-F1
#
_entry.id   AF-A0A6H0SL52-F1
#
_cell.length_a   1.000
_cell.length_b   1.000
_cell.length_c   1.000
_cell.angle_alpha   90.00
_cell.angle_beta   90.00
_cell.angle_gamma   90.00
#
_symmetry.space_group_name_H-M   'P 1'
#
loop_
_entity.id
_entity.type
_entity.pdbx_description
1 polymer ?
#
loop_
_entity_poly.entity_id
_entity_poly.type
_entity_poly.pdbx_seq_one_letter_code
_entity_poly.pdbx_strand_id
1 'polypeptide(L)' 'MAGLLACVMGLAAVPAAQASNKTYTQPVASAGTCATMETATVAAFKSSGYKVRKHACLKSAGGYTLVIGYSK' A
#
# COMPACT_ATOMS: atom_id res chain seq x y z
N MET A 1 34.06 0.25 0.12
CA MET A 1 32.94 0.12 -0.82
C MET A 1 31.94 -0.87 -0.25
N ALA A 2 30.91 -0.38 0.43
CA ALA A 2 29.79 -1.22 0.89
C ALA A 2 28.96 -1.60 -0.34
N GLY A 3 28.86 -2.90 -0.58
CA GLY A 3 28.22 -3.47 -1.76
C GLY A 3 26.73 -3.15 -1.81
N LEU A 4 26.32 -2.69 -3.00
CA LEU A 4 25.08 -3.05 -3.69
C LEU A 4 23.89 -3.39 -2.75
N LEU A 5 23.13 -2.36 -2.37
CA LEU A 5 21.75 -2.53 -1.90
C LEU A 5 20.95 -3.15 -3.05
N ALA A 6 20.86 -4.47 -3.01
CA ALA A 6 20.14 -5.30 -3.95
C ALA A 6 18.74 -4.74 -4.17
N CYS A 7 18.47 -4.34 -5.41
CA CYS A 7 17.15 -4.21 -5.97
C CYS A 7 16.40 -5.53 -5.75
N VAL A 8 15.68 -5.65 -4.63
CA VAL A 8 14.60 -6.64 -4.49
C VAL A 8 13.41 -6.09 -5.27
N MET A 9 13.53 -6.20 -6.61
CA MET A 9 12.40 -6.37 -7.51
C MET A 9 11.86 -7.77 -7.26
N GLY A 10 11.06 -7.94 -6.21
CA GLY A 10 10.47 -9.22 -5.86
C GLY A 10 9.07 -8.97 -5.35
N LEU A 11 8.07 -9.20 -6.20
CA LEU A 11 6.65 -9.27 -5.86
C LEU A 11 6.25 -8.27 -4.76
N ALA A 12 5.85 -7.06 -5.15
CA ALA A 12 4.88 -6.31 -4.35
C ALA A 12 3.55 -7.09 -4.41
N ALA A 13 3.53 -8.29 -3.82
CA ALA A 13 2.34 -8.94 -3.36
C ALA A 13 1.67 -7.87 -2.52
N VAL A 14 0.56 -7.35 -3.05
CA VAL A 14 -0.33 -6.41 -2.37
C VAL A 14 -0.31 -6.82 -0.89
N PRO A 15 0.34 -6.03 -0.02
CA PRO A 15 0.79 -6.55 1.28
C PRO A 15 -0.43 -7.15 1.95
N ALA A 16 -0.41 -8.38 2.44
CA ALA A 16 -1.61 -9.21 2.77
C ALA A 16 -2.58 -8.66 3.85
N ALA A 17 -2.67 -7.35 4.04
CA ALA A 17 -3.57 -6.63 4.91
C ALA A 17 -4.96 -6.53 4.25
N GLN A 18 -5.76 -7.55 4.52
CA GLN A 18 -7.21 -7.62 4.33
C GLN A 18 -7.72 -7.01 3.01
N ALA A 19 -7.44 -7.69 1.90
CA ALA A 19 -8.16 -7.49 0.65
C ALA A 19 -9.60 -8.01 0.78
N SER A 20 -10.48 -7.24 1.44
CA SER A 20 -11.90 -7.58 1.52
C SER A 20 -12.59 -7.13 0.24
N ASN A 21 -12.54 -7.98 -0.79
CA ASN A 21 -13.17 -7.97 -2.13
C ASN A 21 -13.12 -6.68 -2.99
N LYS A 22 -12.98 -5.48 -2.40
CA LYS A 22 -12.89 -4.14 -3.01
C LYS A 22 -12.14 -3.12 -2.15
N THR A 23 -11.67 -3.48 -0.96
CA THR A 23 -10.95 -2.56 -0.06
C THR A 23 -9.74 -3.24 0.53
N TYR A 24 -8.63 -2.54 0.47
CA TYR A 24 -7.34 -2.85 1.06
C TYR A 24 -7.16 -2.02 2.32
N THR A 25 -6.70 -2.60 3.43
CA THR A 25 -6.46 -1.85 4.67
C THR A 25 -5.18 -2.27 5.35
N GLN A 26 -4.24 -1.34 5.57
CA GLN A 26 -2.96 -1.61 6.19
C GLN A 26 -2.64 -0.61 7.32
N PRO A 27 -2.39 -1.08 8.56
CA PRO A 27 -1.91 -0.21 9.62
C PRO A 27 -0.45 0.19 9.35
N VAL A 28 -0.14 1.47 9.56
CA VAL A 28 1.19 2.06 9.37
C VAL A 28 1.54 2.96 10.55
N ALA A 29 2.81 2.96 10.94
CA ALA A 29 3.27 3.62 12.16
C ALA A 29 3.28 5.15 12.07
N SER A 30 3.24 5.74 10.87
CA SER A 30 3.45 7.19 10.67
C SER A 30 2.79 7.71 9.41
N ALA A 31 2.47 9.02 9.40
CA ALA A 31 1.86 9.70 8.26
C ALA A 31 2.74 9.66 7.00
N GLY A 32 4.05 9.86 7.15
CA GLY A 32 5.01 9.80 6.05
C GLY A 32 5.06 8.41 5.42
N THR A 33 5.12 7.36 6.25
CA THR A 33 5.04 5.96 5.78
C THR A 33 3.72 5.68 5.09
N CYS A 34 2.62 6.25 5.59
CA CYS A 34 1.30 6.09 4.97
C CYS A 34 1.27 6.63 3.54
N ALA A 35 1.74 7.86 3.31
CA ALA A 35 1.75 8.47 1.98
C ALA A 35 2.65 7.70 0.98
N THR A 36 3.82 7.25 1.45
CA THR A 36 4.74 6.44 0.63
C THR A 36 4.12 5.09 0.27
N MET A 37 3.54 4.38 1.25
CA MET A 37 2.87 3.10 1.03
C MET A 37 1.61 3.26 0.18
N GLU A 38 0.86 4.35 0.34
CA GLU A 38 -0.30 4.66 -0.48
C GLU A 38 0.10 4.73 -1.96
N THR A 39 1.12 5.54 -2.27
CA THR A 39 1.61 5.72 -3.64
C THR A 39 2.09 4.40 -4.25
N ALA A 40 2.91 3.65 -3.50
CA ALA A 40 3.43 2.36 -3.94
C ALA A 40 2.30 1.33 -4.18
N THR A 41 1.31 1.30 -3.29
CA THR A 41 0.21 0.34 -3.36
C THR A 41 -0.77 0.70 -4.48
N VAL A 42 -1.07 1.99 -4.68
CA VAL A 42 -1.87 2.46 -5.82
C VAL A 42 -1.21 2.10 -7.15
N ALA A 43 0.11 2.28 -7.25
CA ALA A 43 0.87 1.87 -8.43
C ALA A 43 0.81 0.36 -8.66
N ALA A 44 0.98 -0.45 -7.60
CA ALA A 44 0.89 -1.91 -7.66
C ALA A 44 -0.49 -2.40 -8.12
N PHE A 45 -1.58 -1.82 -7.60
CA PHE A 45 -2.95 -2.13 -8.02
C PHE A 45 -3.17 -1.79 -9.50
N LYS A 46 -2.76 -0.60 -9.94
CA LYS A 46 -2.87 -0.17 -11.35
C LYS A 46 -2.07 -1.09 -12.27
N SER A 47 -0.84 -1.45 -11.90
CA SER A 47 0.01 -2.36 -12.66
C SER A 47 -0.57 -3.78 -12.74
N SER A 48 -1.36 -4.16 -11.75
CA SER A 48 -2.05 -5.47 -11.69
C SER A 48 -3.40 -5.46 -12.41
N GLY A 49 -3.77 -4.35 -13.07
CA GLY A 49 -5.03 -4.20 -13.82
C GLY A 49 -6.25 -3.83 -12.96
N TYR A 50 -6.06 -3.47 -11.69
CA TYR A 50 -7.14 -2.98 -10.83
C TYR A 50 -7.26 -1.46 -10.93
N LYS A 51 -8.50 -0.97 -10.97
CA LYS A 51 -8.81 0.47 -10.87
C LYS A 51 -8.93 0.87 -9.41
N VAL A 52 -8.00 1.69 -8.95
CA VAL A 52 -8.13 2.36 -7.64
C VAL A 52 -9.22 3.41 -7.72
N ARG A 53 -10.26 3.28 -6.90
CA ARG A 53 -11.39 4.23 -6.82
C ARG A 53 -11.22 5.23 -5.70
N LYS A 54 -10.69 4.79 -4.55
CA LYS A 54 -10.47 5.62 -3.36
C LYS A 54 -9.19 5.18 -2.68
N HIS A 55 -8.46 6.11 -2.10
CA HIS A 55 -7.37 5.83 -1.18
C HIS A 55 -7.37 6.90 -0.10
N ALA A 56 -7.03 6.52 1.12
CA ALA A 56 -6.97 7.43 2.24
C ALA A 56 -6.01 6.91 3.31
N CYS A 57 -5.27 7.83 3.90
CA CYS A 57 -4.52 7.63 5.13
C CYS A 57 -5.33 8.14 6.32
N LEU A 58 -6.00 7.23 7.02
CA LEU A 58 -6.82 7.57 8.19
C LEU A 58 -5.96 7.55 9.45
N LYS A 59 -6.11 8.54 10.33
CA LYS A 59 -5.48 8.50 11.66
C LYS A 59 -6.22 7.51 12.56
N SER A 60 -5.51 6.58 13.18
CA SER A 60 -6.06 5.59 14.12
C SER A 60 -5.38 5.72 15.49
N ALA A 61 -5.97 5.10 16.53
CA ALA A 61 -5.58 5.31 17.93
C ALA A 61 -4.08 5.10 18.26
N GLY A 62 -3.35 4.33 17.43
CA GLY A 62 -1.91 4.07 17.59
C GLY A 62 -1.05 4.41 16.36
N GLY A 63 -1.58 5.14 15.37
CA GLY A 63 -0.84 5.42 14.14
C GLY A 63 -1.75 5.86 13.01
N TYR A 64 -1.52 5.32 11.82
CA TYR A 64 -2.34 5.57 10.65
C TYR A 64 -2.79 4.24 10.05
N THR A 65 -3.89 4.26 9.33
CA THR A 65 -4.40 3.12 8.57
C THR A 65 -4.55 3.58 7.13
N LEU A 66 -3.75 2.98 6.26
CA LEU A 66 -3.89 3.11 4.82
C LEU A 66 -5.12 2.31 4.38
N VAL A 67 -6.03 2.94 3.67
CA VAL A 67 -7.23 2.31 3.10
C VAL A 67 -7.23 2.56 1.60
N ILE A 68 -7.28 1.52 0.78
CA ILE A 68 -7.36 1.64 -0.69
C ILE A 68 -8.57 0.87 -1.20
N GLY A 69 -9.59 1.59 -1.66
CA GLY A 69 -10.71 1.04 -2.39
C GLY A 69 -10.34 0.81 -3.86
N TYR A 70 -10.46 -0.43 -4.32
CA TYR A 70 -10.16 -0.83 -5.69
C TYR A 70 -11.29 -1.67 -6.28
N SER A 71 -11.39 -1.66 -7.61
CA SER A 71 -12.29 -2.50 -8.38
C SER A 71 -11.51 -3.12 -9.53
N LYS A 72 -11.79 -4.39 -9.83
CA LYS A 72 -11.32 -5.01 -11.07
C LYS A 72 -12.12 -4.46 -12.24
#